data_AF-A0AAV8VGM5-F1
#
_entry.id   AF-A0AAV8VGM5-F1
#
_cell.length_a   1.000
_cell.length_b   1.000
_cell.length_c   1.000
_cell.angle_alpha   90.00
_cell.angle_beta   90.00
_cell.angle_gamma   90.00
#
_symmetry.space_group_name_H-M   'P 1'
#
loop_
_entity.id
_entity.type
_entity.pdbx_description
1 polymer ?
#
loop_
_entity_poly.entity_id
_entity_poly.type
_entity_poly.pdbx_seq_one_letter_code
_entity_poly.pdbx_strand_id
1 'polypeptide(L)'
;MDYEIGSGNGMHIYVWHVYQAQLRNRKQRYEETLRQYEAYLCIPNLAYPTAPAEVIEQLSVSCYVDGLRVPEIGQLVRLARHKTTSEALAHLLEIESVKEASRVATIP
;
A
#
# COMPACT_ATOMS: atom_id res chain seq x y z
N MET A 1 7.49 -37.44 13.56
CA MET A 1 6.20 -36.93 13.05
C MET A 1 6.52 -36.31 11.71
N ASP A 2 6.73 -37.20 10.76
CA ASP A 2 7.17 -36.91 9.40
C ASP A 2 5.94 -36.50 8.60
N TYR A 3 5.85 -35.22 8.25
CA TYR A 3 4.80 -34.73 7.38
C TYR A 3 5.19 -35.05 5.94
N GLU A 4 4.58 -36.11 5.39
CA GLU A 4 4.63 -36.42 3.97
C GLU A 4 4.08 -35.24 3.17
N ILE A 5 4.96 -34.57 2.43
CA ILE A 5 4.62 -33.42 1.61
C ILE A 5 4.08 -33.95 0.28
N GLY A 6 2.75 -34.08 0.19
CA GLY A 6 2.04 -34.29 -1.07
C GLY A 6 2.38 -33.17 -2.06
N SER A 7 3.03 -33.57 -3.16
CA SER A 7 3.75 -32.76 -4.16
C SER A 7 2.90 -31.82 -5.05
N GLY A 8 1.86 -31.19 -4.50
CA GLY A 8 0.98 -30.28 -5.28
C GLY A 8 0.54 -29.01 -4.57
N ASN A 9 0.45 -29.01 -3.23
CA ASN A 9 -0.10 -27.88 -2.46
C ASN A 9 0.95 -27.00 -1.78
N GLY A 10 2.21 -27.44 -1.72
CA GLY A 10 3.29 -26.68 -1.08
C GLY A 10 3.61 -25.36 -1.80
N MET A 11 3.71 -25.38 -3.13
CA MET A 11 4.11 -24.18 -3.89
C MET A 11 3.13 -23.02 -3.71
N HIS A 12 1.83 -23.30 -3.59
CA HIS A 12 0.81 -22.28 -3.39
C HIS A 12 0.99 -21.57 -2.04
N ILE A 13 1.11 -22.31 -0.94
CA ILE A 13 1.31 -21.75 0.42
C ILE A 13 2.58 -20.90 0.56
N TYR A 14 3.68 -21.28 -0.10
CA TYR A 14 4.89 -20.46 -0.07
C TYR A 14 4.73 -19.13 -0.81
N VAL A 15 3.99 -19.10 -1.92
CA VAL A 15 3.76 -17.90 -2.72
C VAL A 15 2.93 -16.86 -1.93
N TRP A 16 1.91 -17.28 -1.19
CA TRP A 16 1.11 -16.38 -0.34
C TRP A 16 1.95 -15.68 0.74
N HIS A 17 2.82 -16.44 1.42
CA HIS A 17 3.69 -15.87 2.46
C HIS A 17 4.70 -14.86 1.89
N VAL A 18 5.19 -15.09 0.67
CA VAL A 18 6.07 -14.13 -0.02
C VAL A 18 5.33 -12.83 -0.29
N TYR A 19 4.08 -12.87 -0.79
CA TYR A 19 3.30 -11.65 -1.03
C TYR A 19 2.98 -10.90 0.27
N GLN A 20 2.66 -11.61 1.36
CA GLN A 20 2.45 -11.00 2.67
C GLN A 20 3.72 -10.32 3.21
N ALA A 21 4.88 -10.96 3.06
CA ALA A 21 6.16 -10.39 3.46
C ALA A 21 6.54 -9.17 2.60
N GLN A 22 6.25 -9.21 1.29
CA GLN A 22 6.45 -8.09 0.39
C GLN A 22 5.57 -6.89 0.80
N LEU A 23 4.28 -7.11 1.08
CA LEU A 23 3.38 -6.05 1.55
C LEU A 23 3.87 -5.38 2.83
N ARG A 24 4.31 -6.16 3.82
CA ARG A 24 4.78 -5.62 5.11
C ARG A 24 6.05 -4.78 4.99
N ASN A 25 6.96 -5.18 4.11
CA ASN A 25 8.26 -4.53 3.95
C ASN A 25 8.27 -3.45 2.88
N ARG A 26 7.17 -3.28 2.14
CA ARG A 26 7.13 -2.32 1.04
C ARG A 26 7.02 -0.89 1.57
N LYS A 27 8.03 -0.09 1.24
CA LYS A 27 8.04 1.37 1.43
C LYS A 27 8.16 2.06 0.07
N GLN A 28 7.49 3.18 -0.13
CA GLN A 28 7.61 4.04 -1.31
C GLN A 28 9.08 4.41 -1.52
N ARG A 29 9.59 4.19 -2.74
CA ARG A 29 10.98 4.53 -3.09
C ARG A 29 11.11 6.03 -3.36
N TYR A 30 12.31 6.57 -3.24
CA TYR A 30 12.56 8.01 -3.46
C TYR A 30 12.13 8.48 -4.86
N GLU A 31 12.39 7.66 -5.87
CA GLU A 31 12.12 7.94 -7.29
C GLU A 31 10.70 7.56 -7.72
N GLU A 32 9.91 6.97 -6.81
CA GLU A 32 8.60 6.44 -7.13
C GLU A 32 7.50 7.47 -6.84
N THR A 33 6.72 7.77 -7.88
CA THR A 33 5.54 8.64 -7.75
C THR A 33 4.44 7.95 -6.92
N LEU A 34 3.55 8.74 -6.30
CA LEU A 34 2.43 8.20 -5.53
C LEU A 34 1.54 7.24 -6.32
N ARG A 35 1.34 7.51 -7.63
CA ARG A 35 0.58 6.63 -8.54
C ARG A 35 1.31 5.31 -8.85
N GLN A 36 2.62 5.37 -9.09
CA GLN A 36 3.42 4.14 -9.26
C GLN A 36 3.42 3.29 -7.99
N TYR A 37 3.45 3.96 -6.84
CA TYR A 37 3.36 3.30 -5.55
C TYR A 37 1.96 2.70 -5.30
N GLU A 38 0.88 3.37 -5.72
CA GLU A 38 -0.49 2.83 -5.68
C GLU A 38 -0.64 1.59 -6.55
N ALA A 39 -0.02 1.52 -7.73
CA ALA A 39 -0.12 0.36 -8.61
C ALA A 39 0.40 -0.95 -7.95
N TYR A 40 1.25 -0.84 -6.93
CA TYR A 40 1.69 -1.98 -6.12
C TYR A 40 0.62 -2.52 -5.16
N LEU A 41 -0.52 -1.83 -4.99
CA LEU A 41 -1.65 -2.23 -4.15
C LEU A 41 -2.59 -3.23 -4.83
N CYS A 42 -2.22 -3.78 -5.98
CA CYS A 42 -2.82 -5.01 -6.49
C CYS A 42 -2.35 -6.25 -5.69
N ILE A 43 -1.27 -6.15 -4.90
CA ILE A 43 -0.67 -7.27 -4.16
C ILE A 43 -1.54 -7.78 -2.98
N PRO A 44 -2.33 -6.99 -2.24
CA PRO A 44 -3.25 -7.49 -1.20
C PRO A 44 -4.23 -8.55 -1.71
N ASN A 45 -4.75 -8.41 -2.93
CA ASN A 45 -5.56 -9.45 -3.59
C ASN A 45 -4.77 -10.74 -3.84
N LEU A 46 -3.47 -10.62 -4.13
CA LEU A 46 -2.54 -11.74 -4.32
C LEU A 46 -1.96 -12.28 -2.99
N ALA A 47 -2.13 -11.58 -1.87
CA ALA A 47 -1.67 -12.00 -0.56
C ALA A 47 -2.79 -12.62 0.29
N TYR A 48 -4.04 -12.23 0.04
CA TYR A 48 -5.22 -12.65 0.79
C TYR A 48 -6.39 -12.93 -0.17
N PRO A 49 -6.34 -14.02 -0.95
CA PRO A 49 -7.27 -14.31 -2.03
C PRO A 49 -8.65 -14.76 -1.53
N THR A 50 -8.69 -15.25 -0.30
CA THR A 50 -9.89 -15.76 0.39
C THR A 50 -10.49 -14.71 1.32
N ALA A 51 -9.85 -13.55 1.47
CA ALA A 51 -10.37 -12.50 2.33
C ALA A 51 -11.54 -11.78 1.63
N PRO A 52 -12.52 -11.28 2.39
CA PRO A 52 -13.56 -10.42 1.84
C PRO A 52 -12.97 -9.18 1.18
N ALA A 53 -13.55 -8.73 0.07
CA ALA A 53 -13.07 -7.57 -0.68
C ALA A 53 -12.91 -6.31 0.21
N GLU A 54 -13.84 -6.09 1.14
CA GLU A 54 -13.78 -4.99 2.11
C GLU A 54 -12.55 -5.07 3.02
N VAL A 55 -12.17 -6.27 3.45
CA VAL A 55 -10.96 -6.49 4.29
C VAL A 55 -9.71 -6.25 3.46
N ILE A 56 -9.70 -6.70 2.21
CA ILE A 56 -8.57 -6.47 1.30
C ILE A 56 -8.39 -4.97 1.06
N GLU A 57 -9.48 -4.23 0.86
CA GLU A 57 -9.42 -2.79 0.61
C GLU A 57 -8.94 -2.01 1.83
N GLN A 58 -9.41 -2.35 3.03
CA GLN A 58 -8.90 -1.77 4.28
C GLN A 58 -7.41 -2.06 4.48
N LEU A 59 -6.97 -3.29 4.18
CA LEU A 59 -5.56 -3.66 4.22
C LEU A 59 -4.74 -2.89 3.19
N SER A 60 -5.25 -2.71 1.97
CA SER A 60 -4.60 -1.91 0.93
C SER A 60 -4.40 -0.46 1.38
N VAL A 61 -5.43 0.17 1.94
CA VAL A 61 -5.35 1.54 2.48
C VAL A 61 -4.31 1.62 3.59
N SER A 62 -4.35 0.70 4.56
CA SER A 62 -3.39 0.70 5.67
C SER A 62 -1.95 0.48 5.18
N CYS A 63 -1.72 -0.51 4.31
CA CYS A 63 -0.39 -0.79 3.77
C CYS A 63 0.14 0.38 2.94
N TYR A 64 -0.71 1.03 2.15
CA TYR A 64 -0.33 2.19 1.35
C TYR A 64 0.12 3.34 2.24
N VAL A 65 -0.70 3.72 3.23
CA VAL A 65 -0.38 4.84 4.11
C VAL A 65 0.86 4.56 4.96
N ASP A 66 1.03 3.32 5.41
CA ASP A 66 2.15 2.93 6.27
C ASP A 66 3.47 2.84 5.52
N GLY A 67 3.40 2.61 4.21
CA GLY A 67 4.58 2.56 3.37
C GLY A 67 4.93 3.87 2.70
N LEU A 68 4.18 4.95 2.90
CA LEU A 68 4.56 6.29 2.44
C LEU A 68 5.93 6.69 2.97
N ARG A 69 6.70 7.37 2.11
CA ARG A 69 8.04 7.84 2.46
C ARG A 69 8.04 8.93 3.53
N VAL A 70 7.04 9.81 3.49
CA VAL A 70 6.92 10.96 4.40
C VAL A 70 5.89 10.64 5.47
N PRO A 71 6.32 10.26 6.70
CA PRO A 71 5.42 9.75 7.73
C PRO A 71 4.38 10.78 8.19
N GLU A 72 4.68 12.07 8.12
CA GLU A 72 3.75 13.16 8.46
C GLU A 72 2.56 13.20 7.50
N ILE A 73 2.82 12.97 6.20
CA ILE A 73 1.76 12.88 5.20
C ILE A 73 0.91 11.63 5.46
N GLY A 74 1.56 10.51 5.80
CA GLY A 74 0.84 9.29 6.16
C GLY A 74 -0.07 9.47 7.38
N GLN A 75 0.35 10.22 8.39
CA GLN A 75 -0.50 10.55 9.53
C GLN A 75 -1.72 11.39 9.15
N LEU A 76 -1.54 12.43 8.31
CA LEU A 76 -2.65 13.27 7.84
C LEU A 76 -3.71 12.45 7.09
N VAL A 77 -3.26 11.52 6.24
CA VAL A 77 -4.14 10.66 5.45
C VAL A 77 -4.83 9.61 6.33
N ARG A 78 -4.14 9.04 7.33
CA ARG A 78 -4.73 8.15 8.35
C ARG A 78 -5.87 8.83 9.12
N LEU A 79 -5.70 10.11 9.47
CA LEU A 79 -6.71 10.87 10.21
C LEU A 79 -7.99 11.12 9.40
N ALA A 80 -7.88 11.16 8.08
CA ALA A 80 -9.03 11.33 7.18
C ALA A 80 -9.92 10.07 7.06
N ARG A 81 -9.47 8.92 7.57
CA ARG A 81 -10.24 7.65 7.61
C ARG A 81 -10.85 7.24 6.27
N HIS A 82 -10.04 7.33 5.21
CA HIS A 82 -10.45 6.91 3.87
C HIS A 82 -10.89 5.45 3.83
N LYS A 83 -11.94 5.19 3.05
CA LYS A 83 -12.51 3.84 2.91
C LYS A 83 -11.89 3.09 1.74
N THR A 84 -11.43 3.82 0.74
CA THR A 84 -10.83 3.25 -0.47
C THR A 84 -9.43 3.75 -0.70
N THR A 85 -8.66 2.97 -1.47
CA THR A 85 -7.30 3.34 -1.86
C THR A 85 -7.29 4.60 -2.73
N SER A 86 -8.28 4.73 -3.62
CA SER A 86 -8.38 5.87 -4.53
C SER A 86 -8.69 7.18 -3.79
N GLU A 87 -9.52 7.14 -2.74
CA GLU A 87 -9.73 8.30 -1.85
C GLU A 87 -8.43 8.73 -1.17
N ALA A 88 -7.64 7.76 -0.67
CA ALA A 88 -6.35 8.04 -0.07
C ALA A 88 -5.36 8.65 -1.06
N LEU A 89 -5.30 8.13 -2.30
CA LEU A 89 -4.47 8.70 -3.37
C LEU A 89 -4.91 10.13 -3.73
N ALA A 90 -6.21 10.36 -3.90
CA ALA A 90 -6.72 11.69 -4.24
C ALA A 90 -6.31 12.73 -3.20
N HIS A 91 -6.50 12.43 -1.92
CA HIS A 91 -6.09 13.31 -0.83
C HIS A 91 -4.56 13.52 -0.80
N LEU A 92 -3.78 12.47 -1.06
CA LEU A 92 -2.32 12.60 -1.15
C LEU A 92 -1.88 13.52 -2.29
N LEU A 93 -2.52 13.41 -3.46
CA LEU A 93 -2.23 14.27 -4.61
C LEU A 93 -2.61 15.73 -4.34
N GLU A 94 -3.70 15.97 -3.61
CA GLU A 94 -4.07 17.31 -3.16
C GLU A 94 -2.98 17.91 -2.24
N ILE A 95 -2.47 17.13 -1.28
CA ILE A 95 -1.39 17.55 -0.39
C ILE A 95 -0.11 17.87 -1.19
N GLU A 96 0.27 17.03 -2.16
CA GLU A 96 1.42 17.30 -3.02
C GLU A 96 1.23 18.57 -3.85
N SER A 97 0.04 18.77 -4.42
CA SER A 97 -0.28 19.96 -5.20
C SER A 97 -0.18 21.24 -4.36
N VAL A 98 -0.74 21.23 -3.15
CA VAL A 98 -0.65 22.36 -2.21
C VAL A 98 0.80 22.65 -1.82
N LYS A 99 1.60 21.61 -1.55
CA LYS A 99 3.03 21.77 -1.23
C LYS A 99 3.80 22.37 -2.39
N GLU A 100 3.56 21.92 -3.62
CA GLU A 100 4.24 22.45 -4.81
C GLU A 100 3.84 23.92 -5.06
N ALA A 101 2.54 24.23 -4.98
CA ALA A 101 2.04 25.61 -5.12
C ALA A 101 2.64 26.56 -4.07
N SER A 102 2.79 26.09 -2.83
CA SER A 102 3.41 26.88 -1.75
C SER A 102 4.91 27.10 -1.97
N ARG A 103 5.61 26.13 -2.60
CA ARG A 103 7.03 26.24 -2.95
C ARG A 103 7.24 27.25 -4.09
N VAL A 104 6.36 27.25 -5.09
CA VAL A 104 6.40 28.18 -6.24
C VAL A 104 6.05 29.61 -5.81
N ALA A 105 5.16 29.79 -4.84
CA ALA A 105 4.80 31.11 -4.31
C ALA A 105 5.92 31.78 -3.47
N THR A 106 6.99 31.06 -3.14
CA THR A 106 8.13 31.55 -2.33
C THR A 106 9.35 31.87 -3.20
N ILE A 107 9.15 32.52 -4.35
CA ILE A 107 10.24 33.04 -5.18
C ILE A 107 10.03 34.56 -5.31
N PRO A 108 10.89 35.40 -4.68
CA PRO A 108 10.88 36.86 -4.88
C PRO A 108 11.42 37.27 -6.24
#